data_AF-D7NAC3-F1
#
_entry.id   AF-D7NAC3-F1
#
_cell.length_a   1.000
_cell.length_b   1.000
_cell.length_c   1.000
_cell.angle_alpha   90.00
_cell.angle_beta   90.00
_cell.angle_gamma   90.00
#
_symmetry.space_group_name_H-M   'P 1'
#
loop_
_entity.id
_entity.type
_entity.pdbx_description
1 polymer ?
#
loop_
_entity_poly.entity_id
_entity_poly.type
_entity_poly.pdbx_seq_one_letter_code
_entity_poly.pdbx_strand_id
1 'polypeptide(L)'
;MEWLVNNNWLFTIALLSFIPVYVMFHEGVFNHFIQILIILILIVILYVFKKRENDDSYMEKVLAFIGKNSLDVYVLHYFFFLIINLRGLALWFKSTGNILIESVMLVVFASGISLLCIYLGKLLK
;
A
#
# COMPACT_ATOMS: atom_id res chain seq x y z
N MET A 1 -10.66 19.07 5.21
CA MET A 1 -10.81 17.64 4.87
C MET A 1 -12.21 17.31 4.33
N GLU A 2 -13.26 17.99 4.81
CA GLU A 2 -14.63 17.88 4.26
C GLU A 2 -14.72 18.22 2.76
N TRP A 3 -13.95 19.20 2.28
CA TRP A 3 -13.90 19.56 0.85
C TRP A 3 -13.45 18.41 -0.07
N LEU A 4 -12.54 17.54 0.39
CA LEU A 4 -12.06 16.37 -0.35
C LEU A 4 -13.14 15.29 -0.46
N VAL A 5 -13.98 15.14 0.56
CA VAL A 5 -15.08 14.16 0.60
C VAL A 5 -16.26 14.61 -0.25
N ASN A 6 -16.55 15.92 -0.22
CA ASN A 6 -17.68 16.49 -0.95
C ASN A 6 -17.45 16.55 -2.47
N ASN A 7 -16.19 16.45 -2.90
CA ASN A 7 -15.80 16.63 -4.29
C ASN A 7 -15.10 15.36 -4.82
N ASN A 8 -15.90 14.41 -5.31
CA ASN A 8 -15.47 13.08 -5.78
C ASN A 8 -14.53 13.13 -7.01
N TRP A 9 -14.48 14.26 -7.72
CA TRP A 9 -13.64 14.43 -8.91
C TRP A 9 -12.16 14.21 -8.62
N LEU A 10 -11.63 14.73 -7.50
CA LEU A 10 -10.22 14.56 -7.12
C LEU A 10 -9.87 13.11 -6.83
N PHE A 11 -10.73 12.40 -6.10
CA PHE A 11 -10.58 10.97 -5.88
C PHE A 11 -10.61 10.20 -7.20
N THR A 12 -11.55 10.52 -8.08
CA THR A 12 -11.72 9.84 -9.38
C THR A 12 -10.52 10.06 -10.29
N ILE A 13 -10.04 11.31 -10.39
CA ILE A 13 -8.84 11.67 -11.15
C ILE A 13 -7.63 10.95 -10.56
N ALA A 14 -7.48 10.95 -9.23
CA ALA A 14 -6.36 10.29 -8.58
C ALA A 14 -6.34 8.78 -8.83
N LEU A 15 -7.51 8.13 -8.72
CA LEU A 15 -7.67 6.70 -8.96
C LEU A 15 -7.41 6.32 -10.43
N LEU A 16 -7.99 7.07 -11.37
CA LEU A 16 -7.83 6.80 -12.80
C LEU A 16 -6.41 7.08 -13.30
N SER A 17 -5.75 8.13 -12.78
CA SER A 17 -4.37 8.48 -13.13
C SER A 17 -3.34 7.56 -12.48
N PHE A 18 -3.67 6.90 -11.38
CA PHE A 18 -2.74 5.99 -10.69
C PHE A 18 -2.27 4.84 -11.60
N ILE A 19 -3.19 4.20 -12.33
CA ILE A 19 -2.88 3.04 -13.19
C ILE A 19 -1.87 3.39 -14.30
N PRO A 20 -2.10 4.39 -15.17
CA PRO A 20 -1.14 4.72 -16.23
C PRO A 20 0.19 5.23 -15.68
N VAL A 21 0.18 6.03 -14.60
CA VAL A 21 1.41 6.51 -13.95
C VAL A 21 2.21 5.34 -13.36
N TYR A 22 1.53 4.35 -12.78
CA TYR A 22 2.16 3.13 -12.28
C TYR A 22 2.81 2.31 -13.39
N VAL A 23 2.11 2.11 -14.53
CA VAL A 23 2.66 1.38 -15.68
C VAL A 23 3.91 2.08 -16.22
N MET A 24 3.86 3.39 -16.42
CA MET A 24 5.01 4.12 -16.94
C MET A 24 6.18 4.21 -15.94
N PHE A 25 5.89 4.17 -14.62
CA PHE A 25 6.93 4.00 -13.61
C PHE A 25 7.61 2.63 -13.72
N HIS A 26 6.82 1.57 -13.88
CA HIS A 26 7.32 0.20 -14.03
C HIS A 26 8.19 0.03 -15.29
N GLU A 27 7.84 0.70 -16.39
CA GLU A 27 8.64 0.73 -17.62
C GLU A 27 9.92 1.58 -17.51
N GLY A 28 10.15 2.23 -16.36
CA GLY A 28 11.34 3.04 -16.09
C GLY A 28 11.30 4.46 -16.67
N VAL A 29 10.22 4.84 -17.37
CA VAL A 29 10.04 6.16 -17.98
C VAL A 29 9.91 7.25 -16.90
N PHE A 30 9.23 6.94 -15.79
CA PHE A 30 8.97 7.89 -14.69
C PHE A 30 9.73 7.57 -13.39
N ASN A 31 10.91 6.94 -13.46
CA ASN A 31 11.70 6.60 -12.25
C ASN A 31 11.99 7.81 -11.34
N HIS A 32 12.13 9.01 -11.90
CA HIS A 32 12.36 10.24 -11.12
C HIS A 32 11.10 10.80 -10.45
N PHE A 33 9.90 10.43 -10.93
CA PHE A 33 8.62 11.00 -10.52
C PHE A 33 7.78 10.07 -9.64
N ILE A 34 8.41 9.15 -8.93
CA ILE A 34 7.74 8.25 -7.96
C ILE A 34 6.91 9.03 -6.93
N GLN A 35 7.30 10.27 -6.64
CA GLN A 35 6.58 11.20 -5.76
C GLN A 35 5.14 11.45 -6.22
N ILE A 36 4.89 11.52 -7.53
CA ILE A 36 3.53 11.70 -8.08
C ILE A 36 2.67 10.49 -7.72
N LEU A 37 3.20 9.28 -7.91
CA LEU A 37 2.53 8.03 -7.56
C LEU A 37 2.17 7.98 -6.07
N ILE A 38 3.10 8.42 -5.20
CA ILE A 38 2.90 8.52 -3.75
C ILE A 38 1.79 9.52 -3.40
N ILE A 39 1.76 10.69 -4.04
CA ILE A 39 0.71 11.69 -3.81
C ILE A 39 -0.66 11.17 -4.23
N LEU A 40 -0.74 10.53 -5.41
CA LEU A 40 -1.99 9.98 -5.93
C LEU A 40 -2.57 8.92 -4.99
N ILE A 41 -1.75 7.97 -4.53
CA ILE A 41 -2.23 6.93 -3.61
C ILE A 41 -2.60 7.50 -2.24
N LEU A 42 -1.90 8.53 -1.77
CA LEU A 42 -2.20 9.19 -0.50
C LEU A 42 -3.56 9.88 -0.55
N ILE A 43 -3.90 10.56 -1.65
CA ILE A 43 -5.24 11.16 -1.86
C ILE A 43 -6.32 10.08 -1.84
N VAL A 44 -6.11 8.96 -2.54
CA VAL A 44 -7.03 7.83 -2.57
C VAL A 44 -7.25 7.25 -1.17
N ILE A 45 -6.18 6.98 -0.43
CA ILE A 45 -6.22 6.44 0.93
C ILE A 45 -6.97 7.39 1.86
N LEU A 46 -6.61 8.67 1.89
CA LEU A 46 -7.26 9.66 2.76
C LEU A 46 -8.77 9.77 2.47
N TYR A 47 -9.17 9.77 1.20
CA TYR A 47 -10.58 9.79 0.84
C TYR A 47 -11.31 8.54 1.32
N VAL A 48 -10.72 7.35 1.12
CA VAL A 48 -11.32 6.08 1.57
C VAL A 48 -11.48 6.03 3.09
N PHE A 49 -10.44 6.38 3.85
CA PHE A 49 -10.50 6.43 5.30
C PHE A 49 -11.56 7.43 5.79
N LYS A 50 -11.59 8.64 5.22
CA LYS A 50 -12.55 9.66 5.64
C LYS A 50 -13.99 9.29 5.32
N LYS A 51 -14.24 8.62 4.20
CA LYS A 51 -15.58 8.15 3.83
C LYS A 51 -16.07 7.00 4.71
N ARG A 52 -15.16 6.21 5.28
CA ARG A 52 -15.49 5.03 6.10
C ARG A 52 -15.41 5.25 7.62
N GLU A 53 -14.94 6.41 8.06
CA GLU A 53 -14.76 6.76 9.48
C GLU A 53 -16.01 6.57 10.36
N ASN A 54 -17.22 6.58 9.78
CA ASN A 54 -18.50 6.39 10.49
C ASN A 54 -19.24 5.09 10.10
N ASP A 55 -18.58 4.14 9.44
CA ASP A 55 -19.19 2.92 8.92
C ASP A 55 -18.79 1.70 9.78
N ASP A 56 -19.75 0.99 10.38
CA ASP A 56 -19.50 -0.13 11.33
C ASP A 56 -19.12 -1.47 10.64
N SER A 57 -18.67 -1.39 9.40
CA SER A 57 -18.36 -2.55 8.55
C SER A 57 -17.19 -3.39 9.09
N TYR A 58 -17.19 -4.69 8.78
CA TYR A 58 -16.04 -5.58 9.05
C TYR A 58 -14.74 -5.04 8.43
N MET A 59 -14.82 -4.43 7.24
CA MET A 59 -13.65 -3.79 6.62
C MET A 59 -13.10 -2.65 7.46
N GLU A 60 -13.95 -1.86 8.11
CA GLU A 60 -13.51 -0.75 8.96
C GLU A 60 -12.80 -1.27 10.21
N LYS A 61 -13.29 -2.37 10.80
CA LYS A 61 -12.61 -3.02 11.93
C LYS A 61 -11.20 -3.48 11.55
N VAL A 62 -11.00 -3.99 10.33
CA VAL A 62 -9.67 -4.39 9.83
C VAL A 62 -8.79 -3.16 9.55
N LEU A 63 -9.33 -2.13 8.91
CA LEU A 63 -8.60 -0.89 8.63
C LEU A 63 -8.17 -0.17 9.91
N ALA A 64 -9.08 -0.03 10.88
CA ALA A 64 -8.80 0.53 12.20
C ALA A 64 -7.79 -0.32 12.98
N PHE A 65 -7.87 -1.65 12.85
CA PHE A 65 -6.89 -2.56 13.45
C PHE A 65 -5.48 -2.34 12.88
N ILE A 66 -5.34 -2.26 11.55
CA ILE A 66 -4.04 -1.99 10.93
C ILE A 66 -3.56 -0.59 11.29
N GLY A 67 -4.44 0.42 11.22
CA GLY A 67 -4.13 1.81 11.55
C GLY A 67 -3.63 2.00 12.99
N LYS A 68 -4.29 1.36 13.96
CA LYS A 68 -3.88 1.41 15.38
C LYS A 68 -2.49 0.83 15.63
N ASN A 69 -2.07 -0.14 14.81
CA ASN A 69 -0.76 -0.79 14.93
C ASN A 69 0.22 -0.30 13.83
N SER A 70 -0.08 0.81 13.15
CA SER A 70 0.76 1.36 12.07
C SER A 70 2.17 1.70 12.52
N LEU A 71 2.34 2.15 13.77
CA LEU A 71 3.66 2.42 14.35
C LEU A 71 4.49 1.13 14.48
N ASP A 72 3.87 0.04 14.93
CA ASP A 72 4.54 -1.26 15.05
C ASP A 72 4.97 -1.75 13.66
N VAL A 73 4.10 -1.61 12.65
CA VAL A 73 4.45 -1.89 11.25
C VAL A 73 5.60 -1.02 10.78
N TYR A 74 5.55 0.30 11.00
CA TYR A 74 6.56 1.26 10.56
C TYR A 74 7.95 0.96 11.13
N VAL A 75 8.05 0.60 12.41
CA VAL A 75 9.34 0.31 13.03
C VAL A 75 9.85 -1.09 12.64
N LEU A 76 8.96 -2.10 12.68
CA LEU A 76 9.37 -3.49 12.57
C LEU A 76 9.62 -3.96 11.12
N HIS A 77 8.98 -3.35 10.12
CA HIS A 77 9.13 -3.80 8.73
C HIS A 77 10.57 -3.67 8.20
N TYR A 78 11.35 -2.70 8.70
CA TYR A 78 12.76 -2.54 8.34
C TYR A 78 13.60 -3.76 8.73
N PHE A 79 13.33 -4.37 9.88
CA PHE A 79 14.04 -5.58 10.31
C PHE A 79 13.70 -6.77 9.42
N PHE A 80 12.45 -6.89 8.97
CA PHE A 80 12.07 -7.93 8.02
C PHE A 80 12.77 -7.76 6.66
N PHE A 81 12.96 -6.54 6.17
CA PHE A 81 13.71 -6.31 4.92
C PHE A 81 15.20 -6.63 5.04
N LEU A 82 15.80 -6.49 6.22
CA LEU A 82 17.19 -6.91 6.47
C LEU A 82 17.35 -8.44 6.49
N ILE A 83 16.35 -9.16 7.00
CA ILE A 83 16.42 -10.61 7.20
C ILE A 83 15.94 -11.38 5.96
N ILE A 84 14.88 -10.90 5.30
CA ILE A 84 14.25 -11.61 4.18
C ILE A 84 14.95 -11.23 2.87
N ASN A 85 15.76 -12.14 2.33
CA ASN A 85 16.31 -12.00 1.00
C ASN A 85 15.32 -12.53 -0.07
N LEU A 86 14.56 -11.63 -0.68
CA LEU A 86 13.61 -11.95 -1.75
C LEU A 86 14.24 -11.94 -3.15
N ARG A 87 15.57 -11.79 -3.29
CA ARG A 87 16.22 -11.61 -4.60
C ARG A 87 15.94 -12.74 -5.58
N GLY A 88 16.02 -14.00 -5.13
CA GLY A 88 15.75 -15.16 -6.00
C GLY A 88 14.31 -15.18 -6.50
N LEU A 89 13.37 -14.86 -5.61
CA LEU A 89 11.94 -14.80 -5.92
C LEU A 89 11.61 -13.62 -6.86
N ALA A 90 12.25 -12.46 -6.65
CA ALA A 90 12.12 -11.30 -7.52
C ALA A 90 12.66 -11.57 -8.94
N LEU A 91 13.77 -12.30 -9.07
CA LEU A 91 14.29 -12.72 -10.38
C LEU A 91 13.35 -13.68 -11.09
N TRP A 92 12.67 -14.57 -10.35
CA TRP A 92 11.67 -15.47 -10.91
C TRP A 92 10.43 -14.72 -11.43
N PHE A 93 9.93 -13.72 -10.69
CA PHE A 93 8.83 -12.87 -11.18
C PHE A 93 9.22 -12.10 -12.43
N LYS A 94 10.43 -11.51 -12.45
CA LYS A 94 10.96 -10.84 -13.65
C LYS A 94 11.07 -11.78 -14.84
N SER A 95 11.48 -13.04 -14.62
CA SER A 95 11.55 -14.06 -15.67
C SER A 95 10.18 -14.43 -16.24
N THR A 96 9.11 -14.28 -15.46
CA THR A 96 7.74 -14.59 -15.90
C THR A 96 7.18 -13.48 -16.80
N GLY A 97 7.69 -12.25 -16.66
CA GLY A 97 7.22 -11.08 -17.41
C GLY A 97 5.76 -10.67 -17.14
N ASN A 98 5.13 -11.29 -16.14
CA ASN A 98 3.72 -11.09 -15.83
C ASN A 98 3.56 -10.13 -14.65
N ILE A 99 3.36 -8.85 -14.98
CA ILE A 99 3.21 -7.75 -14.02
C ILE A 99 2.04 -8.01 -13.06
N LEU A 100 0.93 -8.59 -13.52
CA LEU A 100 -0.23 -8.87 -12.67
C LEU A 100 0.11 -9.84 -11.54
N ILE A 101 0.82 -10.92 -11.86
CA ILE A 101 1.23 -11.92 -10.87
C ILE A 101 2.23 -11.29 -9.89
N GLU A 102 3.19 -10.52 -10.40
CA GLU A 102 4.16 -9.80 -9.56
C GLU A 102 3.46 -8.84 -8.59
N SER A 103 2.51 -8.02 -9.08
CA SER A 103 1.74 -7.09 -8.24
C SER A 103 0.89 -7.80 -7.19
N VAL A 104 0.17 -8.87 -7.57
CA VAL A 104 -0.65 -9.65 -6.63
C VAL A 104 0.21 -10.25 -5.53
N MET A 105 1.33 -10.86 -5.89
CA MET A 105 2.25 -11.47 -4.94
C MET A 105 2.88 -10.43 -4.02
N LEU A 106 3.22 -9.25 -4.56
CA LEU A 106 3.73 -8.13 -3.77
C LEU A 106 2.73 -7.67 -2.70
N VAL A 107 1.43 -7.61 -3.01
CA VAL A 107 0.37 -7.30 -2.03
C VAL A 107 0.28 -8.38 -0.96
N VAL A 108 0.39 -9.66 -1.34
CA VAL A 108 0.38 -10.79 -0.39
C VAL A 108 1.56 -10.69 0.57
N PHE A 109 2.79 -10.47 0.06
CA PHE A 109 3.98 -10.31 0.91
C PHE A 109 3.88 -9.09 1.82
N ALA A 110 3.47 -7.94 1.30
CA ALA A 110 3.32 -6.71 2.09
C ALA A 110 2.30 -6.89 3.23
N SER A 111 1.18 -7.56 2.95
CA SER A 111 0.15 -7.87 3.96
C SER A 111 0.68 -8.84 5.02
N GLY A 112 1.39 -9.90 4.60
CA GLY A 112 2.00 -10.86 5.51
C GLY A 112 3.03 -10.24 6.45
N ILE A 113 3.96 -9.43 5.91
CA ILE A 113 4.94 -8.70 6.71
C ILE A 113 4.24 -7.75 7.69
N SER A 114 3.22 -7.02 7.23
CA SER A 114 2.47 -6.10 8.08
C SER A 114 1.80 -6.83 9.26
N LEU A 115 1.15 -7.98 9.03
CA LEU A 115 0.56 -8.79 10.09
C LEU A 115 1.60 -9.33 11.07
N LEU A 116 2.77 -9.76 10.58
CA LEU A 116 3.88 -10.19 11.43
C LEU A 116 4.40 -9.06 12.31
N CYS A 117 4.56 -7.85 11.76
CA CYS A 117 4.93 -6.67 12.54
C CYS A 117 3.91 -6.38 13.64
N ILE A 118 2.61 -6.42 13.33
CA ILE A 118 1.55 -6.19 14.33
C ILE A 118 1.61 -7.27 15.42
N TYR A 119 1.83 -8.53 15.05
CA TYR A 119 1.94 -9.62 16.01
C TYR A 119 3.15 -9.46 16.94
N LEU A 120 4.32 -9.16 16.39
CA LEU A 120 5.53 -8.89 17.17
C LEU A 120 5.38 -7.66 18.06
N GLY A 121 4.78 -6.58 17.56
CA GLY A 121 4.51 -5.37 18.34
C GLY A 121 3.60 -5.63 19.54
N LYS A 122 2.68 -6.59 19.44
CA LYS A 122 1.87 -7.06 20.57
C LYS A 122 2.64 -7.93 21.55
N LEU A 123 3.60 -8.75 21.09
CA LEU A 123 4.43 -9.58 21.96
C LEU A 123 5.44 -8.76 22.78
N LEU A 124 5.87 -7.61 22.26
CA LEU A 124 6.83 -6.72 22.91
C LEU A 124 6.19 -5.76 23.94
N LYS A 125 4.85 -5.70 23.99
CA LYS A 125 4.08 -4.89 24.94
C LYS A 125 3.62 -5.74 26.12
#